data_AF-A0A4S4N3L3-F1
#
_entry.id   AF-A0A4S4N3L3-F1
#
_cell.length_a   1.000
_cell.length_b   1.000
_cell.length_c   1.000
_cell.angle_alpha   90.00
_cell.angle_beta   90.00
_cell.angle_gamma   90.00
#
_symmetry.space_group_name_H-M   'P 1'
#
loop_
_entity.id
_entity.type
_entity.pdbx_description
1 polymer ?
#
loop_
_entity_poly.entity_id
_entity_poly.type
_entity_poly.pdbx_seq_one_letter_code
_entity_poly.pdbx_strand_id
1 'polypeptide(L)'
;MCVGFWSLEHPDYVFNRDESLLRRTAPAHFHSFEDLNGPPVDGGQVLSGRDLQAWGTWQGLNLAGRVAFLTNITEEPGQYSSSRGQLVSSFLRPDPSSITLTDHVNELIAQKTSYAGFNLLLLSPTLKTSENTLSFDAVYVTNSGGGGSITARPLTTAERQCGGLSNGIDGHGASEWPKVEQGTNAFKDILEGISADTPEEQVTERLFRLLAWVHAPVLIFVLRSPL
;
A
#
# COMPACT_ATOMS: atom_id res chain seq x y z
N MET A 1 -1.36 9.66 -9.52
CA MET A 1 -1.09 9.62 -8.07
C MET A 1 -1.66 8.33 -7.45
N CYS A 2 -1.12 7.82 -6.35
CA CYS A 2 -1.55 6.52 -5.77
C CYS A 2 -2.42 6.77 -4.53
N VAL A 3 -3.38 5.89 -4.23
CA VAL A 3 -4.15 5.95 -2.98
C VAL A 3 -4.54 4.54 -2.53
N GLY A 4 -4.53 4.29 -1.23
CA GLY A 4 -5.02 3.05 -0.64
C GLY A 4 -5.86 3.29 0.60
N PHE A 5 -6.82 2.39 0.81
CA PHE A 5 -7.74 2.39 1.94
C PHE A 5 -7.77 0.98 2.56
N TRP A 6 -7.92 0.90 3.88
CA TRP A 6 -7.93 -0.37 4.60
C TRP A 6 -8.76 -0.31 5.88
N SER A 7 -9.25 -1.46 6.30
CA SER A 7 -9.75 -1.70 7.67
C SER A 7 -9.14 -2.98 8.20
N LEU A 8 -8.73 -2.97 9.47
CA LEU A 8 -8.21 -4.13 10.20
C LEU A 8 -9.16 -4.60 11.31
N GLU A 9 -10.26 -3.88 11.52
CA GLU A 9 -11.29 -4.19 12.51
C GLU A 9 -12.63 -4.57 11.87
N HIS A 10 -12.79 -4.31 10.57
CA HIS A 10 -13.82 -4.91 9.75
C HIS A 10 -13.32 -6.27 9.20
N PRO A 11 -14.16 -7.32 9.10
CA PRO A 11 -13.75 -8.63 8.58
C PRO A 11 -13.20 -8.60 7.16
N ASP A 12 -13.36 -7.48 6.45
CA ASP A 12 -13.10 -7.41 5.03
C ASP A 12 -12.33 -6.12 4.64
N TYR A 13 -11.14 -6.35 4.06
CA TYR A 13 -10.53 -5.61 2.94
C TYR A 13 -9.34 -4.62 3.12
N VAL A 14 -8.43 -4.70 2.14
CA VAL A 14 -7.34 -3.76 1.83
C VAL A 14 -7.34 -3.48 0.32
N PHE A 15 -7.27 -2.22 -0.12
CA PHE A 15 -7.25 -1.86 -1.54
C PHE A 15 -6.28 -0.74 -1.88
N ASN A 16 -5.87 -0.70 -3.15
CA ASN A 16 -5.03 0.34 -3.73
C ASN A 16 -5.45 0.64 -5.17
N ARG A 17 -5.31 1.90 -5.57
CA ARG A 17 -5.27 2.33 -6.97
C ARG A 17 -3.98 3.10 -7.24
N ASP A 18 -3.25 2.66 -8.26
CA ASP A 18 -2.19 3.43 -8.89
C ASP A 18 -2.73 4.12 -10.15
N GLU A 19 -2.43 5.40 -10.35
CA GLU A 19 -2.90 6.19 -11.50
C GLU A 19 -1.79 6.45 -12.53
N SER A 20 -0.55 5.99 -12.31
CA SER A 20 0.52 6.16 -13.30
C SER A 20 0.63 4.94 -14.23
N LEU A 21 -0.05 5.00 -15.37
CA LEU A 21 -0.11 3.89 -16.34
C LEU A 21 1.13 3.77 -17.25
N LEU A 22 2.10 4.68 -17.13
CA LEU A 22 3.25 4.74 -18.05
C LEU A 22 4.37 3.76 -17.71
N ARG A 23 4.38 3.23 -16.48
CA ARG A 23 5.35 2.22 -16.07
C ARG A 23 4.85 0.85 -16.47
N ARG A 24 5.63 0.12 -17.26
CA ARG A 24 5.27 -1.23 -17.71
C ARG A 24 5.13 -2.16 -16.50
N THR A 25 3.96 -2.78 -16.36
CA THR A 25 3.65 -3.75 -15.31
C THR A 25 3.04 -5.01 -15.90
N ALA A 26 3.22 -6.15 -15.22
CA ALA A 26 2.41 -7.34 -15.44
C ALA A 26 1.16 -7.30 -14.54
N PRO A 27 0.00 -7.79 -15.01
CA PRO A 27 -1.20 -7.95 -14.19
C PRO A 27 -0.94 -8.79 -12.93
N ALA A 28 -1.81 -8.65 -11.93
CA ALA A 28 -1.70 -9.45 -10.71
C ALA A 28 -1.84 -10.95 -11.01
N HIS A 29 -0.87 -11.74 -10.56
CA HIS A 29 -0.85 -13.20 -10.66
C HIS A 29 0.00 -13.77 -9.51
N PHE A 30 -0.08 -15.08 -9.30
CA PHE A 30 0.81 -15.76 -8.36
C PHE A 30 2.21 -15.90 -8.96
N HIS A 31 3.23 -15.46 -8.23
CA HIS A 31 4.65 -15.55 -8.59
C HIS A 31 5.54 -15.55 -7.32
N SER A 32 6.85 -15.65 -7.48
CA SER A 32 7.86 -15.62 -6.41
C SER A 32 8.94 -14.54 -6.63
N PHE A 33 8.69 -13.57 -7.51
CA PHE A 33 9.65 -12.54 -7.92
C PHE A 33 10.91 -13.12 -8.60
N GLU A 34 10.77 -14.28 -9.25
CA GLU A 34 11.74 -14.90 -10.15
C GLU A 34 12.01 -14.04 -11.39
N ASP A 35 13.14 -14.28 -12.06
CA ASP A 35 13.42 -13.65 -13.35
C ASP A 35 12.34 -14.03 -14.37
N LEU A 36 11.76 -13.03 -15.06
CA LEU A 36 10.74 -13.25 -16.09
C LEU A 36 11.32 -13.92 -17.34
N ASN A 37 12.65 -13.91 -17.51
CA ASN A 37 13.34 -14.66 -18.56
C ASN A 37 13.74 -16.07 -18.13
N GLY A 38 13.53 -16.42 -16.86
CA GLY A 38 13.74 -17.76 -16.32
C GLY A 38 12.57 -18.69 -16.65
N PRO A 39 12.74 -20.02 -16.44
CA PRO A 39 11.62 -20.95 -16.53
C PRO A 39 10.53 -20.56 -15.51
N PRO A 40 9.23 -20.73 -15.84
CA PRO A 40 8.14 -20.50 -14.89
C PRO A 40 8.37 -21.32 -13.62
N VAL A 41 8.28 -20.67 -12.46
CA VAL A 41 8.30 -21.37 -11.18
C VAL A 41 6.86 -21.77 -10.85
N ASP A 42 6.57 -23.06 -10.93
CA ASP A 42 5.30 -23.59 -10.40
C ASP A 42 5.21 -23.32 -8.89
N GLY A 43 4.04 -22.88 -8.42
CA GLY A 43 3.78 -22.67 -7.00
C GLY A 43 4.21 -21.30 -6.44
N GLY A 44 4.13 -20.24 -7.25
CA GLY A 44 4.31 -18.86 -6.80
C GLY A 44 3.49 -18.55 -5.53
N GLN A 45 4.14 -17.96 -4.52
CA GLN A 45 3.54 -17.75 -3.20
C GLN A 45 3.09 -16.31 -2.94
N VAL A 46 3.28 -15.41 -3.90
CA VAL A 46 2.91 -13.99 -3.81
C VAL A 46 1.91 -13.64 -4.90
N LEU A 47 0.77 -13.07 -4.52
CA LEU A 47 -0.19 -12.46 -5.43
C LEU A 47 0.07 -10.96 -5.49
N SER A 48 0.61 -10.49 -6.61
CA SER A 48 0.80 -9.06 -6.87
C SER A 48 0.93 -8.75 -8.37
N GLY A 49 0.70 -7.50 -8.75
CA GLY A 49 1.20 -7.00 -10.04
C GLY A 49 2.73 -6.86 -9.98
N ARG A 50 3.43 -7.00 -11.11
CA ARG A 50 4.90 -6.91 -11.15
C ARG A 50 5.36 -5.68 -11.93
N ASP A 51 6.29 -4.92 -11.36
CA ASP A 51 7.02 -3.88 -12.08
C ASP A 51 7.98 -4.52 -13.09
N LEU A 52 7.78 -4.28 -14.38
CA LEU A 52 8.64 -4.82 -15.44
C LEU A 52 9.92 -4.00 -15.65
N GLN A 53 10.10 -2.90 -14.93
CA GLN A 53 11.30 -2.07 -15.01
C GLN A 53 12.28 -2.35 -13.87
N ALA A 54 11.81 -2.31 -12.61
CA ALA A 54 12.64 -2.55 -11.44
C ALA A 54 12.29 -3.82 -10.67
N TRP A 55 11.44 -4.69 -11.24
CA TRP A 55 11.21 -6.08 -10.82
C TRP A 55 10.56 -6.29 -9.45
N GLY A 56 10.12 -5.21 -8.79
CA GLY A 56 9.38 -5.23 -7.53
C GLY A 56 7.87 -5.15 -7.71
N THR A 57 7.18 -4.64 -6.67
CA THR A 57 5.75 -4.33 -6.71
C THR A 57 5.41 -3.16 -5.79
N TRP A 58 4.24 -2.54 -5.95
CA TRP A 58 3.72 -1.53 -5.02
C TRP A 58 2.69 -2.11 -4.05
N GLN A 59 2.13 -3.28 -4.34
CA GLN A 59 1.15 -3.92 -3.47
C GLN A 59 1.10 -5.41 -3.73
N GLY A 60 0.95 -6.20 -2.67
CA GLY A 60 0.64 -7.61 -2.80
C GLY A 60 0.33 -8.27 -1.47
N LEU A 61 0.02 -9.57 -1.56
CA LEU A 61 -0.10 -10.46 -0.42
C LEU A 61 0.57 -11.79 -0.71
N ASN A 62 1.02 -12.50 0.34
CA ASN A 62 1.57 -13.85 0.18
C ASN A 62 0.68 -14.92 0.83
N LEU A 63 0.96 -16.20 0.55
CA LEU A 63 0.20 -17.33 1.10
C LEU A 63 0.29 -17.46 2.63
N ALA A 64 1.27 -16.81 3.26
CA ALA A 64 1.34 -16.69 4.72
C ALA A 64 0.43 -15.58 5.28
N GLY A 65 -0.30 -14.88 4.41
CA GLY A 65 -1.23 -13.80 4.76
C GLY A 65 -0.56 -12.45 5.01
N ARG A 66 0.75 -12.29 4.78
CA ARG A 66 1.39 -10.97 4.83
C ARG A 66 0.87 -10.09 3.70
N VAL A 67 0.58 -8.83 4.01
CA VAL A 67 0.14 -7.83 3.02
C VAL A 67 1.07 -6.64 3.12
N ALA A 68 1.46 -6.08 1.97
CA ALA A 68 2.21 -4.83 1.93
C ALA A 68 1.70 -3.91 0.83
N PHE A 69 1.76 -2.61 1.11
CA PHE A 69 1.28 -1.56 0.23
C PHE A 69 2.20 -0.32 0.32
N LEU A 70 2.57 0.24 -0.83
CA LEU A 70 3.48 1.39 -0.92
C LEU A 70 2.89 2.51 -1.78
N THR A 71 3.02 3.74 -1.30
CA THR A 71 2.83 4.96 -2.10
C THR A 71 4.13 5.74 -2.21
N ASN A 72 4.35 6.38 -3.35
CA ASN A 72 5.48 7.28 -3.55
C ASN A 72 5.14 8.65 -2.94
N ILE A 73 6.04 9.26 -2.17
CA ILE A 73 5.85 10.65 -1.73
C ILE A 73 5.94 11.59 -2.94
N THR A 74 5.11 12.64 -2.96
CA THR A 74 5.17 13.71 -3.96
C THR A 74 6.28 14.67 -3.60
N GLU A 75 7.35 14.65 -4.39
CA GLU A 75 8.56 15.42 -4.16
C GLU A 75 9.26 15.71 -5.50
N GLU A 76 10.25 16.60 -5.47
CA GLU A 76 11.10 16.85 -6.63
C GLU A 76 11.85 15.57 -7.07
N PRO A 77 11.92 15.26 -8.38
CA PRO A 77 12.59 14.06 -8.85
C PRO A 77 14.07 14.01 -8.44
N GLY A 78 14.47 12.95 -7.75
CA GLY A 78 15.86 12.63 -7.44
C GLY A 78 16.35 11.36 -8.13
N GLN A 79 17.67 11.18 -8.19
CA GLN A 79 18.30 9.96 -8.70
C GLN A 79 18.65 9.02 -7.54
N TYR A 80 18.04 7.84 -7.53
CA TYR A 80 18.29 6.78 -6.55
C TYR A 80 18.54 5.48 -7.29
N SER A 81 19.56 4.73 -6.87
CA SER A 81 19.89 3.41 -7.43
C SER A 81 18.95 2.30 -6.94
N SER A 82 18.22 2.56 -5.85
CA SER A 82 17.29 1.64 -5.22
C SER A 82 15.88 1.80 -5.78
N SER A 83 15.10 0.72 -5.76
CA SER A 83 13.69 0.76 -6.11
C SER A 83 12.84 0.59 -4.85
N ARG A 84 11.92 1.53 -4.61
CA ARG A 84 10.93 1.44 -3.52
C ARG A 84 10.11 0.15 -3.59
N GLY A 85 9.81 -0.34 -4.79
CA GLY A 85 9.06 -1.59 -4.97
C GLY A 85 9.81 -2.83 -4.48
N GLN A 86 11.13 -2.73 -4.26
CA GLN A 86 11.90 -3.80 -3.62
C GLN A 86 11.50 -3.98 -2.15
N LEU A 87 11.20 -2.90 -1.43
CA LEU A 87 10.76 -2.95 -0.02
C LEU A 87 9.53 -3.86 0.14
N VAL A 88 8.54 -3.69 -0.76
CA VAL A 88 7.31 -4.49 -0.78
C VAL A 88 7.65 -5.94 -1.14
N SER A 89 8.44 -6.16 -2.19
CA SER A 89 8.79 -7.52 -2.61
C SER A 89 9.58 -8.29 -1.56
N SER A 90 10.49 -7.64 -0.84
CA SER A 90 11.32 -8.27 0.21
C SER A 90 10.46 -8.75 1.37
N PHE A 91 9.46 -7.97 1.78
CA PHE A 91 8.55 -8.36 2.87
C PHE A 91 7.61 -9.52 2.47
N LEU A 92 7.15 -9.52 1.20
CA LEU A 92 6.21 -10.52 0.68
C LEU A 92 6.88 -11.85 0.33
N ARG A 93 8.18 -11.86 0.04
CA ARG A 93 8.92 -13.09 -0.25
C ARG A 93 8.74 -14.08 0.91
N PRO A 94 8.46 -15.36 0.60
CA PRO A 94 8.40 -16.39 1.62
C PRO A 94 9.73 -16.48 2.35
N ASP A 95 9.67 -16.43 3.67
CA ASP A 95 10.83 -16.62 4.51
C ASP A 95 10.80 -18.03 5.11
N PRO A 96 11.82 -18.87 4.91
CA PRO A 96 11.90 -20.17 5.57
C PRO A 96 12.09 -20.05 7.09
N SER A 97 12.49 -18.87 7.59
CA SER A 97 12.62 -18.57 9.00
C SER A 97 11.41 -17.80 9.53
N SER A 98 11.02 -18.05 10.77
CA SER A 98 9.87 -17.42 11.44
C SER A 98 10.17 -15.97 11.84
N ILE A 99 10.60 -15.14 10.88
CA ILE A 99 10.90 -13.72 11.10
C ILE A 99 9.61 -12.97 11.45
N THR A 100 9.63 -12.22 12.55
CA THR A 100 8.48 -11.42 12.98
C THR A 100 8.37 -10.12 12.17
N LEU A 101 7.23 -9.44 12.22
CA LEU A 101 7.08 -8.11 11.62
C LEU A 101 8.11 -7.12 12.19
N THR A 102 8.36 -7.18 13.50
CA THR A 102 9.33 -6.33 14.20
C THR A 102 10.76 -6.56 13.69
N ASP A 103 11.15 -7.81 13.46
CA ASP A 103 12.49 -8.12 12.92
C ASP A 103 12.67 -7.55 11.51
N HIS A 104 11.65 -7.71 10.63
CA HIS A 104 11.64 -7.10 9.30
C HIS A 104 11.80 -5.58 9.35
N VAL A 105 11.04 -4.93 10.24
CA VAL A 105 11.11 -3.46 10.42
C VAL A 105 12.48 -3.02 10.94
N ASN A 106 13.05 -3.76 11.89
CA ASN A 106 14.39 -3.46 12.42
C ASN A 106 15.47 -3.60 11.35
N GLU A 107 15.37 -4.62 10.48
CA GLU A 107 16.26 -4.77 9.34
C GLU A 107 16.13 -3.57 8.38
N LEU A 108 14.90 -3.18 8.03
CA LEU A 108 14.65 -2.01 7.18
C LEU A 108 15.25 -0.73 7.75
N ILE A 109 15.10 -0.48 9.06
CA ILE A 109 15.66 0.70 9.72
C ILE A 109 17.19 0.65 9.77
N ALA A 110 17.77 -0.54 9.95
CA ALA A 110 19.22 -0.72 10.00
C ALA A 110 19.90 -0.59 8.62
N GLN A 111 19.13 -0.71 7.53
CA GLN A 111 19.67 -0.54 6.17
C GLN A 111 20.18 0.89 5.95
N LYS A 112 21.35 0.99 5.32
CA LYS A 112 21.94 2.26 4.87
C LYS A 112 21.58 2.62 3.43
N THR A 113 20.59 1.94 2.86
CA THR A 113 20.14 2.17 1.50
C THR A 113 19.33 3.46 1.43
N SER A 114 19.72 4.36 0.54
CA SER A 114 18.96 5.57 0.25
C SER A 114 17.86 5.28 -0.76
N TYR A 115 16.63 5.71 -0.50
CA TYR A 115 15.47 5.57 -1.39
C TYR A 115 14.86 6.94 -1.70
N ALA A 116 14.21 7.05 -2.86
CA ALA A 116 13.23 8.11 -3.08
C ALA A 116 12.13 8.06 -2.01
N GLY A 117 11.40 9.15 -1.79
CA GLY A 117 10.39 9.29 -0.75
C GLY A 117 9.27 8.25 -0.88
N PHE A 118 8.91 7.59 0.22
CA PHE A 118 7.87 6.56 0.23
C PHE A 118 7.08 6.54 1.53
N ASN A 119 5.87 6.00 1.44
CA ASN A 119 5.07 5.53 2.56
C ASN A 119 4.76 4.06 2.34
N LEU A 120 4.92 3.24 3.36
CA LEU A 120 4.81 1.78 3.30
C LEU A 120 3.96 1.27 4.47
N LEU A 121 2.91 0.52 4.15
CA LEU A 121 2.10 -0.20 5.12
C LEU A 121 2.48 -1.69 5.07
N LEU A 122 2.83 -2.25 6.23
CA LEU A 122 3.15 -3.67 6.41
C LEU A 122 2.16 -4.30 7.37
N LEU A 123 1.51 -5.38 6.93
CA LEU A 123 0.55 -6.14 7.72
C LEU A 123 1.03 -7.59 7.83
N SER A 124 1.11 -8.11 9.05
CA SER A 124 1.42 -9.51 9.32
C SER A 124 0.28 -10.14 10.11
N PRO A 125 -0.26 -11.29 9.68
CA PRO A 125 -1.36 -11.93 10.38
C PRO A 125 -0.88 -12.45 11.74
N THR A 126 -1.74 -12.28 12.74
CA THR A 126 -1.58 -12.82 14.09
C THR A 126 -2.84 -13.59 14.46
N LEU A 127 -2.67 -14.78 15.02
CA LEU A 127 -3.79 -15.57 15.51
C LEU A 127 -4.06 -15.21 16.97
N LYS A 128 -5.23 -14.65 17.28
CA LYS A 128 -5.67 -14.50 18.67
C LYS A 128 -6.20 -15.86 19.15
N THR A 129 -5.31 -16.61 19.80
CA THR A 129 -5.58 -17.99 20.25
C THR A 129 -6.79 -18.13 21.18
N SER A 130 -7.16 -17.09 21.92
CA SER A 130 -8.31 -17.09 22.81
C SER A 130 -9.67 -17.01 22.09
N GLU A 131 -9.72 -16.45 20.89
CA GLU A 131 -10.97 -16.15 20.16
C GLU A 131 -11.04 -16.86 18.80
N ASN A 132 -9.97 -17.55 18.40
CA ASN A 132 -9.80 -18.12 17.05
C ASN A 132 -10.03 -17.08 15.93
N THR A 133 -9.73 -15.81 16.23
CA THR A 133 -9.94 -14.67 15.34
C THR A 133 -8.61 -14.29 14.70
N LEU A 134 -8.63 -14.11 13.37
CA LEU A 134 -7.51 -13.54 12.63
C LEU A 134 -7.40 -12.05 12.97
N SER A 135 -6.20 -11.61 13.34
CA SER A 135 -5.85 -10.22 13.55
C SER A 135 -4.62 -9.88 12.72
N PHE A 136 -4.28 -8.60 12.63
CA PHE A 136 -3.04 -8.15 11.97
C PHE A 136 -2.23 -7.24 12.88
N ASP A 137 -0.95 -7.57 13.01
CA ASP A 137 0.06 -6.58 13.39
C ASP A 137 0.27 -5.65 12.20
N ALA A 138 0.32 -4.35 12.45
CA ALA A 138 0.34 -3.34 11.41
C ALA A 138 1.34 -2.24 11.75
N VAL A 139 2.25 -1.98 10.80
CA VAL A 139 3.28 -0.96 10.93
C VAL A 139 3.27 -0.06 9.71
N TYR A 140 3.29 1.24 9.97
CA TYR A 140 3.55 2.28 8.99
C TYR A 140 5.05 2.59 8.97
N VAL A 141 5.65 2.57 7.79
CA VAL A 141 7.08 2.82 7.55
C VAL A 141 7.23 3.93 6.52
N THR A 142 8.12 4.89 6.76
CA THR A 142 8.41 5.98 5.81
C THR A 142 9.84 6.46 5.98
N ASN A 143 10.39 7.07 4.93
CA ASN A 143 11.60 7.89 5.01
C ASN A 143 11.30 9.40 5.01
N SER A 144 10.02 9.79 5.05
CA SER A 144 9.53 11.19 5.06
C SER A 144 10.01 12.07 3.90
N GLY A 145 10.60 11.47 2.88
CA GLY A 145 11.18 12.16 1.72
C GLY A 145 12.44 11.48 1.20
N GLY A 146 12.78 11.77 -0.04
CA GLY A 146 13.92 11.20 -0.74
C GLY A 146 15.23 11.36 0.03
N GLY A 147 15.90 10.25 0.30
CA GLY A 147 17.15 10.20 1.05
C GLY A 147 17.03 10.37 2.56
N GLY A 148 15.82 10.50 3.10
CA GLY A 148 15.59 10.53 4.54
C GLY A 148 15.85 9.19 5.23
N SER A 149 15.99 9.23 6.55
CA SER A 149 16.12 8.03 7.38
C SER A 149 14.81 7.27 7.46
N ILE A 150 14.87 5.94 7.37
CA ILE A 150 13.68 5.09 7.53
C ILE A 150 13.25 5.10 9.00
N THR A 151 11.97 5.36 9.22
CA THR A 151 11.30 5.32 10.51
C THR A 151 10.05 4.45 10.43
N ALA A 152 9.59 3.95 11.57
CA ALA A 152 8.41 3.12 11.65
C ALA A 152 7.58 3.43 12.90
N ARG A 153 6.27 3.30 12.79
CA ARG A 153 5.32 3.43 13.90
C ARG A 153 4.16 2.44 13.76
N PRO A 154 3.54 1.99 14.86
CA PRO A 154 2.27 1.28 14.77
C PRO A 154 1.18 2.18 14.19
N LEU A 155 0.15 1.56 13.61
CA LEU A 155 -1.08 2.27 13.28
C LEU A 155 -1.82 2.69 14.56
N THR A 156 -2.39 3.89 14.55
CA THR A 156 -3.34 4.37 15.57
C THR A 156 -4.65 3.58 15.52
N THR A 157 -5.44 3.60 16.60
CA THR A 157 -6.76 2.95 16.63
C THR A 157 -7.66 3.43 15.49
N ALA A 158 -7.66 4.73 15.18
CA ALA A 158 -8.44 5.28 14.09
C ALA A 158 -7.99 4.73 12.72
N GLU A 159 -6.68 4.67 12.48
CA GLU A 159 -6.11 4.08 11.25
C GLU A 159 -6.39 2.58 11.14
N ARG A 160 -6.52 1.85 12.26
CA ARG A 160 -6.90 0.43 12.24
C ARG A 160 -8.37 0.23 11.89
N GLN A 161 -9.25 1.13 12.33
CA GLN A 161 -10.68 1.10 12.02
C GLN A 161 -10.94 1.45 10.56
N CYS A 162 -10.37 2.55 10.09
CA CYS A 162 -10.54 3.05 8.74
C CYS A 162 -9.35 3.96 8.39
N GLY A 163 -8.39 3.40 7.66
CA GLY A 163 -7.17 4.11 7.26
C GLY A 163 -7.15 4.46 5.77
N GLY A 164 -6.48 5.56 5.46
CA GLY A 164 -6.25 6.04 4.10
C GLY A 164 -4.83 6.56 3.95
N LEU A 165 -4.19 6.24 2.82
CA LEU A 165 -2.83 6.66 2.52
C LEU A 165 -2.71 7.10 1.07
N SER A 166 -1.93 8.14 0.84
CA SER A 166 -1.58 8.62 -0.49
C SER A 166 -0.16 9.17 -0.54
N ASN A 167 0.15 9.97 -1.55
CA ASN A 167 1.48 10.50 -1.86
C ASN A 167 1.93 11.67 -0.94
N GLY A 168 1.19 11.99 0.12
CA GLY A 168 1.57 13.02 1.10
C GLY A 168 2.63 12.50 2.08
N ILE A 169 3.15 13.39 2.93
CA ILE A 169 4.12 13.04 3.97
C ILE A 169 3.39 12.89 5.32
N ASP A 170 3.56 11.75 6.00
CA ASP A 170 2.97 11.49 7.31
C ASP A 170 3.29 12.60 8.32
N GLY A 171 2.30 13.02 9.11
CA GLY A 171 2.43 14.13 10.07
C GLY A 171 2.60 15.52 9.44
N HIS A 172 2.65 15.64 8.11
CA HIS A 172 2.85 16.89 7.38
C HIS A 172 1.71 17.12 6.37
N GLY A 173 0.47 17.09 6.84
CA GLY A 173 -0.73 17.39 6.04
C GLY A 173 -1.17 16.26 5.09
N ALA A 174 -0.55 15.08 5.10
CA ALA A 174 -0.95 13.96 4.23
C ALA A 174 -2.43 13.56 4.39
N SER A 175 -2.96 13.59 5.61
CA SER A 175 -4.36 13.29 5.91
C SER A 175 -5.33 14.35 5.39
N GLU A 176 -4.85 15.57 5.14
CA GLU A 176 -5.65 16.71 4.66
C GLU A 176 -5.78 16.73 3.14
N TRP A 177 -5.14 15.79 2.44
CA TRP A 177 -5.28 15.69 1.00
C TRP A 177 -6.72 15.33 0.66
N PRO A 178 -7.40 16.09 -0.23
CA PRO A 178 -8.84 15.90 -0.47
C PRO A 178 -9.24 14.46 -0.81
N LYS A 179 -8.40 13.74 -1.56
CA LYS A 179 -8.63 12.32 -1.90
C LYS A 179 -8.50 11.36 -0.72
N VAL A 180 -7.64 11.67 0.25
CA VAL A 180 -7.46 10.85 1.46
C VAL A 180 -8.62 11.10 2.39
N GLU A 181 -8.93 12.36 2.67
CA GLU A 181 -10.07 12.73 3.52
C GLU A 181 -11.39 12.20 2.95
N GLN A 182 -11.72 12.56 1.71
CA GLN A 182 -12.99 12.15 1.09
C GLN A 182 -13.05 10.64 0.86
N GLY A 183 -11.94 10.04 0.44
CA GLY A 183 -11.88 8.60 0.22
C GLY A 183 -12.01 7.80 1.51
N THR A 184 -11.42 8.27 2.62
CA THR A 184 -11.57 7.62 3.94
C THR A 184 -13.00 7.76 4.45
N ASN A 185 -13.65 8.92 4.25
CA ASN A 185 -15.06 9.11 4.60
C ASN A 185 -15.98 8.19 3.77
N ALA A 186 -15.80 8.16 2.45
CA ALA A 186 -16.58 7.29 1.57
C ALA A 186 -16.31 5.81 1.86
N PHE A 187 -15.08 5.42 2.18
CA PHE A 187 -14.75 4.07 2.60
C PHE A 187 -15.44 3.71 3.92
N LYS A 188 -15.45 4.62 4.90
CA LYS A 188 -16.17 4.45 6.16
C LYS A 188 -17.68 4.24 5.94
N ASP A 189 -18.30 5.06 5.08
CA ASP A 189 -19.72 4.91 4.73
C ASP A 189 -20.01 3.55 4.07
N ILE A 190 -19.08 3.04 3.24
CA ILE A 190 -19.19 1.69 2.67
C ILE A 190 -19.16 0.63 3.78
N LEU A 191 -18.20 0.71 4.71
CA LEU A 191 -18.06 -0.25 5.82
C LEU A 191 -19.30 -0.26 6.72
N GLU A 192 -19.81 0.91 7.10
CA GLU A 192 -21.03 1.04 7.92
C GLU A 192 -22.28 0.51 7.20
N GLY A 193 -22.26 0.52 5.86
CA GLY A 193 -23.33 0.02 5.00
C GLY A 193 -23.22 -1.47 4.62
N ILE A 194 -22.23 -2.20 5.14
CA ILE A 194 -22.10 -3.66 4.97
C ILE A 194 -22.81 -4.36 6.14
N SER A 195 -23.67 -5.31 5.80
CA SER A 195 -24.28 -6.26 6.73
C SER A 195 -23.90 -7.69 6.36
N ALA A 196 -24.16 -8.66 7.25
CA ALA A 196 -23.88 -10.07 7.00
C ALA A 196 -24.57 -10.65 5.73
N ASP A 197 -25.66 -10.02 5.28
CA ASP A 197 -26.42 -10.42 4.09
C ASP A 197 -26.02 -9.64 2.83
N THR A 198 -25.06 -8.72 2.92
CA THR A 198 -24.64 -7.91 1.77
C THR A 198 -23.85 -8.79 0.79
N PRO A 199 -24.28 -8.92 -0.48
CA PRO A 199 -23.56 -9.74 -1.45
C PRO A 199 -22.16 -9.18 -1.75
N GLU A 200 -21.15 -10.05 -1.82
CA GLU A 200 -19.75 -9.68 -2.09
C GLU A 200 -19.61 -8.79 -3.34
N GLU A 201 -20.30 -9.14 -4.43
CA GLU A 201 -20.30 -8.37 -5.69
C GLU A 201 -20.74 -6.91 -5.47
N GLN A 202 -21.73 -6.67 -4.60
CA GLN A 202 -22.19 -5.33 -4.28
C GLN A 202 -21.12 -4.54 -3.52
N VAL A 203 -20.42 -5.20 -2.60
CA VAL A 203 -19.32 -4.60 -1.85
C VAL A 203 -18.16 -4.26 -2.79
N THR A 204 -17.74 -5.22 -3.61
CA THR A 204 -16.72 -5.07 -4.65
C THR A 204 -17.02 -3.88 -5.58
N GLU A 205 -18.26 -3.77 -6.08
CA GLU A 205 -18.68 -2.65 -6.94
C GLU A 205 -18.59 -1.29 -6.23
N ARG A 206 -19.01 -1.21 -4.95
CA ARG A 206 -18.89 0.03 -4.16
C ARG A 206 -17.42 0.44 -3.98
N LEU A 207 -16.54 -0.53 -3.75
CA LEU A 207 -15.11 -0.31 -3.59
C LEU A 207 -14.44 0.11 -4.90
N PHE A 208 -14.82 -0.50 -6.03
CA PHE A 208 -14.37 -0.05 -7.35
C PHE A 208 -14.81 1.37 -7.64
N ARG A 209 -16.04 1.77 -7.26
CA ARG A 209 -16.50 3.17 -7.41
C ARG A 209 -15.72 4.14 -6.55
N LEU A 210 -15.42 3.78 -5.29
CA LEU A 210 -14.53 4.56 -4.42
C LEU A 210 -13.19 4.81 -5.12
N LEU A 211 -12.59 3.76 -5.68
CA LEU A 211 -11.31 3.87 -6.37
C LEU A 211 -11.42 4.61 -7.71
N ALA A 212 -12.54 4.50 -8.43
CA ALA A 212 -12.76 5.17 -9.71
C ALA A 212 -12.95 6.68 -9.59
N TRP A 213 -13.11 7.20 -8.38
CA TRP A 213 -13.30 8.63 -8.16
C TRP A 213 -12.10 9.44 -8.70
N VAL A 214 -12.43 10.53 -9.39
CA VAL A 214 -11.49 11.52 -9.89
C VAL A 214 -11.98 12.85 -9.37
N HIS A 215 -11.10 13.61 -8.71
CA HIS A 215 -11.43 14.96 -8.30
C HIS A 215 -11.89 15.74 -9.54
N ALA A 216 -13.08 16.36 -9.48
CA ALA A 216 -13.50 17.26 -10.55
C ALA A 216 -12.39 18.30 -10.74
N PRO A 217 -11.96 18.60 -11.99
CA PRO A 217 -10.88 19.54 -12.20
C PRO A 217 -11.29 20.87 -11.58
N VAL A 218 -10.53 21.31 -10.56
CA VAL A 218 -10.56 22.70 -10.15
C VAL A 218 -10.13 23.46 -11.39
N LEU A 219 -11.04 24.26 -11.96
CA LEU A 219 -10.71 25.23 -12.98
C LEU A 219 -9.69 26.19 -12.35
N ILE A 220 -8.40 25.86 -12.49
CA ILE A 220 -7.33 26.83 -12.28
C ILE A 220 -7.46 27.80 -13.45
N PHE A 221 -8.21 28.87 -13.24
CA PHE A 221 -8.12 30.06 -14.08
C PHE A 221 -6.68 30.56 -13.97
N VAL A 222 -5.82 30.11 -14.87
CA VAL A 222 -4.55 30.78 -15.15
C VAL A 222 -4.94 32.12 -15.75
N LEU A 223 -5.03 33.15 -14.90
CA LEU A 223 -5.00 34.54 -15.34
C LEU A 223 -3.63 34.76 -16.00
N ARG A 224 -3.55 34.49 -17.30
CA ARG A 224 -2.52 35.07 -18.16
C ARG A 224 -2.82 36.57 -18.20
N SER A 225 -2.09 37.36 -17.41
CA SER A 225 -1.96 38.79 -17.68
C SER A 225 -1.35 38.97 -19.06
N PRO A 226 -1.96 39.74 -19.98
CA PRO A 226 -1.30 40.14 -21.19
C PRO A 226 -0.34 41.30 -20.91
N LEU A 227 0.79 41.27 -21.63
CA LEU A 227 1.89 42.23 -21.74
C LEU A 227 3.11 41.94 -20.86
#